data_AF-A0A0N1DUH2-F1
#
_entry.id   AF-A0A0N1DUH2-F1
#
_cell.length_a   1.000
_cell.length_b   1.000
_cell.length_c   1.000
_cell.angle_alpha   90.00
_cell.angle_beta   90.00
_cell.angle_gamma   90.00
#
_symmetry.space_group_name_H-M   'P 1'
#
loop_
_entity.id
_entity.type
_entity.pdbx_description
1 polymer ?
#
loop_
_entity_poly.entity_id
_entity_poly.type
_entity_poly.pdbx_seq_one_letter_code
_entity_poly.pdbx_strand_id
1 'polypeptide(L)'
;MYNGEEETLFNETIKENPFKQRAIPRLLSYLFEDKNGEQTVFEVRYFDEDEIFSLFKKVDESQPIEIILRMNEDFSNTRLVLKQGDKEFPIQKIDPENRWKYKKYKSK
;
A
#
# COMPACT_ATOMS: atom_id res chain seq x y z
N MET A 1 4.33 -2.28 19.30
CA MET A 1 5.13 -1.07 19.01
C MET A 1 5.74 -1.27 17.63
N TYR A 2 5.52 -0.36 16.69
CA TYR A 2 6.16 -0.41 15.37
C TYR A 2 7.65 -0.08 15.50
N ASN A 3 8.51 -0.70 14.69
CA ASN A 3 9.97 -0.56 14.79
C ASN A 3 10.52 0.72 14.12
N GLY A 4 9.68 1.50 13.44
CA GLY A 4 10.08 2.75 12.78
C GLY A 4 10.77 2.58 11.42
N GLU A 5 10.72 1.37 10.84
CA GLU A 5 11.18 1.13 9.47
C GLU A 5 10.37 1.96 8.46
N GLU A 6 11.08 2.52 7.47
CA GLU A 6 10.50 3.19 6.31
C GLU A 6 11.19 2.65 5.05
N GLU A 7 10.40 2.42 4.01
CA GLU A 7 10.89 2.02 2.70
C GLU A 7 10.16 2.80 1.62
N THR A 8 10.91 3.26 0.62
CA THR A 8 10.37 3.80 -0.63
C THR A 8 10.85 2.95 -1.79
N LEU A 9 9.90 2.40 -2.55
CA LEU A 9 10.17 1.78 -3.85
C LEU A 9 9.89 2.82 -4.94
N PHE A 10 10.81 2.98 -5.88
CA PHE A 10 10.68 3.87 -7.03
C PHE A 10 11.34 3.29 -8.30
N ASN A 11 10.78 3.60 -9.47
CA ASN A 11 11.26 3.17 -10.78
C ASN A 11 11.47 1.64 -10.85
N GLU A 12 12.67 1.16 -11.19
CA GLU A 12 12.97 -0.26 -11.34
C GLU A 12 12.75 -1.07 -10.05
N THR A 13 12.93 -0.46 -8.88
CA THR A 13 12.70 -1.17 -7.59
C THR A 13 11.23 -1.52 -7.35
N ILE A 14 10.28 -0.78 -7.94
CA ILE A 14 8.86 -1.15 -7.93
C ILE A 14 8.61 -2.35 -8.85
N LYS A 15 9.31 -2.42 -9.99
CA LYS A 15 9.15 -3.52 -10.95
C LYS A 15 9.75 -4.82 -10.41
N GLU A 16 10.90 -4.73 -9.75
CA GLU A 16 11.54 -5.89 -9.13
C GLU A 16 10.80 -6.35 -7.87
N ASN A 17 10.42 -5.40 -7.00
CA ASN A 17 9.70 -5.57 -5.73
C ASN A 17 9.80 -6.98 -5.11
N PRO A 18 11.01 -7.43 -4.73
CA PRO A 18 11.20 -8.80 -4.26
C PRO A 18 10.59 -8.99 -2.86
N PHE A 19 10.27 -10.25 -2.55
CA PHE A 19 9.90 -10.64 -1.19
C PHE A 19 11.11 -10.48 -0.27
N LYS A 20 10.90 -9.74 0.82
CA LYS A 20 11.87 -9.60 1.92
C LYS A 20 11.14 -9.44 3.23
N GLN A 21 11.86 -9.74 4.32
CA GLN A 21 11.37 -9.54 5.68
C GLN A 21 11.13 -8.05 5.95
N ARG A 22 9.97 -7.73 6.51
CA ARG A 22 9.54 -6.37 6.88
C ARG A 22 8.67 -6.43 8.13
N ALA A 23 8.62 -5.34 8.88
CA ALA A 23 7.56 -5.18 9.88
C ALA A 23 6.17 -5.05 9.20
N ILE A 24 5.13 -5.39 9.96
CA ILE A 24 3.75 -5.10 9.57
C ILE A 24 3.63 -3.58 9.36
N PRO A 25 3.18 -3.12 8.19
CA PRO A 25 3.19 -1.71 7.88
C PRO A 25 2.20 -0.97 8.78
N ARG A 26 2.65 0.18 9.27
CA ARG A 26 1.75 1.15 9.92
C ARG A 26 1.05 2.03 8.89
N LEU A 27 1.75 2.36 7.80
CA LEU A 27 1.31 3.29 6.76
C LEU A 27 1.78 2.74 5.41
N LEU A 28 0.97 2.94 4.38
CA LEU A 28 1.37 2.76 2.98
C LEU A 28 0.95 4.00 2.19
N SER A 29 1.87 4.49 1.36
CA SER A 29 1.62 5.62 0.45
C SER A 29 2.01 5.20 -0.95
N TYR A 30 1.12 5.50 -1.90
CA TYR A 30 1.31 5.18 -3.30
C TYR A 30 1.23 6.47 -4.12
N LEU A 31 2.23 6.69 -4.97
CA LEU A 31 2.27 7.81 -5.91
C LEU A 31 2.09 7.25 -7.33
N PHE A 32 1.05 7.72 -8.00
CA PHE A 32 0.76 7.36 -9.39
C PHE A 32 0.82 8.61 -10.28
N GLU A 33 1.22 8.44 -11.53
CA GLU A 33 1.17 9.47 -12.56
C GLU A 33 0.22 9.00 -13.67
N ASP A 34 -0.76 9.84 -14.01
CA ASP A 34 -1.68 9.55 -15.11
C ASP A 34 -1.04 9.84 -16.48
N LYS A 35 -1.75 9.52 -17.56
CA LYS A 35 -1.30 9.76 -18.95
C LYS A 35 -1.08 11.25 -19.29
N ASN A 36 -1.61 12.17 -18.49
CA ASN A 36 -1.46 13.61 -18.66
C ASN A 36 -0.31 14.18 -17.81
N GLY A 37 0.40 13.33 -17.06
CA GLY A 37 1.47 13.73 -16.14
C GLY A 37 0.96 14.25 -14.79
N GLU A 38 -0.33 14.12 -14.50
CA GLU A 38 -0.89 14.48 -13.20
C GLU A 38 -0.54 13.41 -12.16
N GLN A 39 0.12 13.83 -11.09
CA GLN A 39 0.53 12.94 -10.01
C GLN A 39 -0.50 12.95 -8.89
N THR A 40 -0.93 11.77 -8.46
CA THR A 40 -1.88 11.57 -7.37
C THR A 40 -1.26 10.68 -6.31
N VAL A 41 -1.37 11.10 -5.05
CA VAL A 41 -1.03 10.27 -3.89
C VAL A 41 -2.30 9.61 -3.39
N PHE A 42 -2.23 8.32 -3.10
CA PHE A 42 -3.18 7.59 -2.27
C PHE A 42 -2.45 7.09 -1.03
N GLU A 43 -2.99 7.36 0.16
CA GLU A 43 -2.33 7.00 1.40
C GLU A 43 -3.29 6.29 2.35
N VAL A 44 -2.84 5.20 2.94
CA VAL A 44 -3.47 4.63 4.14
C VAL A 44 -2.69 5.14 5.34
N ARG A 45 -3.17 6.26 5.88
CA ARG A 45 -2.55 6.94 7.00
C ARG A 45 -2.97 6.27 8.30
N TYR A 46 -2.15 5.32 8.74
CA TYR A 46 -2.41 4.43 9.87
C TYR A 46 -3.46 3.36 9.56
N PHE A 47 -3.02 2.12 9.41
CA PHE A 47 -3.93 0.98 9.47
C PHE A 47 -4.58 0.90 10.85
N ASP A 48 -5.83 0.47 10.89
CA ASP A 48 -6.46 0.04 12.14
C ASP A 48 -5.67 -1.13 12.73
N GLU A 49 -5.08 -0.92 13.91
CA GLU A 49 -4.15 -1.89 14.51
C GLU A 49 -4.83 -3.24 14.75
N ASP A 50 -6.04 -3.24 15.30
CA ASP A 50 -6.78 -4.46 15.60
C ASP A 50 -7.06 -5.28 14.33
N GLU A 51 -7.48 -4.63 13.24
CA GLU A 51 -7.69 -5.29 11.96
C GLU A 51 -6.37 -5.83 11.40
N ILE A 52 -5.35 -4.99 11.24
CA ILE A 52 -4.14 -5.39 10.53
C ILE A 52 -3.39 -6.51 11.27
N PHE A 53 -3.26 -6.44 12.60
CA PHE A 53 -2.65 -7.53 13.36
C PHE A 53 -3.50 -8.81 13.32
N SER A 54 -4.83 -8.69 13.31
CA SER A 54 -5.71 -9.85 13.17
C SER A 54 -5.63 -10.51 11.79
N LEU A 55 -5.39 -9.72 10.73
CA LEU A 55 -5.17 -10.23 9.38
C LEU A 55 -3.82 -10.96 9.27
N PHE A 56 -2.75 -10.36 9.80
CA PHE A 56 -1.43 -10.99 9.75
C PHE A 56 -1.34 -12.27 10.60
N LYS A 57 -2.17 -12.44 11.64
CA LYS A 57 -2.31 -13.71 12.37
C LYS A 57 -2.93 -14.85 11.56
N LYS A 58 -3.55 -14.56 10.41
CA LYS A 58 -4.21 -15.57 9.54
C LYS A 58 -3.29 -16.13 8.45
N VAL A 59 -2.10 -15.54 8.27
CA VAL A 59 -1.11 -15.92 7.26
C VAL A 59 0.13 -16.50 7.91
N ASP A 60 0.88 -17.30 7.15
CA ASP A 60 2.15 -17.87 7.57
C ASP A 60 3.30 -16.89 7.28
N GLU A 61 4.01 -16.43 8.32
CA GLU A 61 5.13 -15.48 8.19
C GLU A 61 6.34 -16.03 7.43
N SER A 62 6.44 -17.36 7.27
CA SER A 62 7.51 -18.02 6.51
C SER A 62 7.24 -18.08 4.99
N GLN A 63 6.03 -17.74 4.57
CA GLN A 63 5.60 -17.75 3.18
C GLN A 63 5.47 -16.32 2.63
N PRO A 64 5.55 -16.12 1.30
CA PRO A 64 5.32 -14.82 0.69
C PRO A 64 3.96 -14.23 1.08
N ILE A 65 3.98 -12.96 1.51
CA ILE A 65 2.80 -12.18 1.88
C ILE A 65 2.81 -10.91 1.02
N GLU A 66 1.67 -10.58 0.45
CA GLU A 66 1.48 -9.41 -0.41
C GLU A 66 0.40 -8.49 0.16
N ILE A 67 0.61 -7.18 0.04
CA ILE A 67 -0.47 -6.20 0.17
C ILE A 67 -0.71 -5.62 -1.22
N ILE A 68 -1.90 -5.87 -1.77
CA ILE A 68 -2.26 -5.51 -3.13
C ILE A 68 -3.26 -4.37 -3.08
N LEU A 69 -2.92 -3.28 -3.77
CA LEU A 69 -3.84 -2.21 -4.10
C LEU A 69 -4.52 -2.51 -5.42
N ARG A 70 -5.85 -2.55 -5.38
CA ARG A 70 -6.70 -2.75 -6.56
C ARG A 70 -7.57 -1.51 -6.74
N MET A 71 -7.61 -0.99 -7.95
CA MET A 71 -8.41 0.17 -8.33
C MET A 71 -8.65 0.15 -9.85
N ASN A 72 -9.67 0.87 -10.30
CA ASN A 72 -9.89 1.19 -11.71
C ASN A 72 -9.02 2.39 -12.14
N GLU A 73 -8.92 2.66 -13.44
CA GLU A 73 -8.17 3.82 -13.99
C GLU A 73 -8.70 5.17 -13.49
N ASP A 74 -9.99 5.24 -13.17
CA ASP A 74 -10.66 6.42 -12.59
C ASP A 74 -10.56 6.45 -11.05
N PHE A 75 -9.73 5.59 -10.46
CA PHE A 75 -9.56 5.39 -9.01
C PHE A 75 -10.80 4.86 -8.28
N SER A 76 -11.88 4.52 -9.00
CA SER A 76 -13.03 3.85 -8.39
C SER A 76 -12.68 2.42 -7.96
N ASN A 77 -13.47 1.86 -7.05
CA ASN A 77 -13.23 0.52 -6.47
C ASN A 77 -11.85 0.35 -5.81
N THR A 78 -11.27 1.44 -5.30
CA THR A 78 -10.03 1.42 -4.52
C THR A 78 -10.19 0.52 -3.29
N ARG A 79 -9.36 -0.52 -3.20
CA ARG A 79 -9.33 -1.46 -2.07
C ARG A 79 -7.94 -2.04 -1.86
N LEU A 80 -7.64 -2.37 -0.61
CA LEU A 80 -6.44 -3.13 -0.24
C LEU A 80 -6.79 -4.57 0.11
N VAL A 81 -5.91 -5.50 -0.28
CA VAL A 81 -6.05 -6.94 -0.02
C VAL A 81 -4.73 -7.47 0.53
N LEU A 82 -4.77 -8.18 1.65
CA LEU A 82 -3.68 -9.03 2.11
C LEU A 82 -3.79 -10.39 1.41
N LYS A 83 -2.77 -10.81 0.67
CA LYS A 83 -2.75 -12.06 -0.10
C LYS A 83 -1.59 -12.96 0.33
N GLN A 84 -1.87 -14.26 0.37
CA GLN A 84 -0.86 -15.31 0.51
C GLN A 84 -1.29 -16.52 -0.32
N GLY A 85 -0.62 -16.74 -1.46
CA GLY A 85 -1.02 -17.72 -2.47
C GLY A 85 -2.46 -17.47 -2.95
N ASP A 86 -3.33 -18.47 -2.83
CA ASP A 86 -4.73 -18.37 -3.24
C ASP A 86 -5.65 -17.70 -2.20
N LYS A 87 -5.14 -17.44 -0.99
CA LYS A 87 -5.92 -16.80 0.07
C LYS A 87 -5.86 -15.29 -0.07
N GLU A 88 -7.02 -14.65 0.00
CA GLU A 88 -7.16 -13.19 -0.03
C GLU A 88 -8.03 -12.72 1.13
N PHE A 89 -7.54 -11.71 1.84
CA PHE A 89 -8.24 -11.09 2.95
C PHE A 89 -8.38 -9.58 2.66
N PRO A 90 -9.59 -9.03 2.51
CA PRO A 90 -9.76 -7.61 2.31
C PRO A 90 -9.35 -6.84 3.58
N ILE A 91 -8.66 -5.71 3.41
CA ILE A 91 -8.41 -4.75 4.48
C ILE A 91 -9.55 -3.72 4.41
N GLN A 92 -10.46 -3.75 5.39
CA GLN A 92 -11.73 -3.05 5.32
C GLN A 92 -11.68 -1.65 5.93
N LYS A 93 -10.87 -1.46 6.98
CA LYS A 93 -10.78 -0.19 7.71
C LYS A 93 -9.70 0.71 7.11
N ILE A 94 -9.94 1.13 5.88
CA ILE A 94 -9.15 2.14 5.17
C ILE A 94 -10.06 3.28 4.71
N ASP A 95 -9.50 4.46 4.50
CA ASP A 95 -10.17 5.55 3.81
C ASP A 95 -9.83 5.50 2.31
N PRO A 96 -10.72 4.98 1.44
CA PRO A 96 -10.46 4.91 0.00
C PRO A 96 -10.41 6.30 -0.67
N GLU A 97 -10.91 7.34 0.02
CA GLU A 97 -10.96 8.71 -0.45
C GLU A 97 -9.74 9.54 -0.01
N ASN A 98 -8.83 8.98 0.80
CA ASN A 98 -7.62 9.67 1.23
C ASN A 98 -6.58 9.75 0.11
N ARG A 99 -6.86 10.63 -0.85
CA ARG A 99 -6.05 10.90 -2.03
C ARG A 99 -5.99 12.38 -2.34
N TRP A 100 -4.86 12.83 -2.86
CA TRP A 100 -4.67 14.23 -3.26
C TRP A 100 -3.69 14.37 -4.41
N LYS A 101 -3.82 15.47 -5.16
CA LYS A 101 -2.86 15.83 -6.21
C LYS A 101 -1.52 16.17 -5.59
N TYR A 102 -0.47 15.49 -6.03
CA TYR A 102 0.90 15.79 -5.61
C TYR A 102 1.32 17.13 -6.23
N LYS A 103 1.52 18.15 -5.39
CA LYS A 103 2.02 19.44 -5.85
C LYS A 103 3.53 19.34 -6.08
N LYS A 104 3.97 19.21 -7.33
CA LYS A 104 5.37 19.48 -7.69
C LYS A 104 5.65 20.95 -7.39
N TYR A 105 6.41 21.22 -6.32
CA TYR A 105 7.01 22.54 -6.16
C TYR A 105 7.92 22.76 -7.36
N LYS A 106 7.69 23.83 -8.13
CA LYS A 106 8.67 24.25 -9.14
C LYS A 106 9.96 24.59 -8.39
N SER A 107 11.01 23.81 -8.59
CA SER A 107 12.36 24.23 -8.21
C SER A 107 12.60 25.60 -8.85
N LYS A 108 12.99 26.57 -8.03
CA LYS A 108 13.42 27.89 -8.49
C LYS A 108 14.68 27.78 -9.34
#